data_AF-A0A0D5YJD4-F1
#
_entry.id   AF-A0A0D5YJD4-F1
#
_cell.length_a   1.000
_cell.length_b   1.000
_cell.length_c   1.000
_cell.angle_alpha   90.00
_cell.angle_beta   90.00
_cell.angle_gamma   90.00
#
_symmetry.space_group_name_H-M   'P 1'
#
loop_
_entity.id
_entity.type
_entity.pdbx_description
1 polymer ?
#
loop_
_entity_poly.entity_id
_entity_poly.type
_entity_poly.pdbx_seq_one_letter_code
_entity_poly.pdbx_strand_id
1 'polypeptide(L)'
;MKILVLCIVNFIIFTQSALALEYRQIRNTTDDQFEVIEISHLEQLRLFLKNPQTDQYYKSFDNIQYQLKACEQLTFAMNGGMFHSGFSPVGLYIENGRENQPLNEDKGWGNFFLQPNGVLAWNDKQAVILTTEQYKAKVFQPDYATQSGPMLVINGKINPLFLANSDSKKIRNGVGIKNNKLYFVISKNRVNFYSFAQFFQKNLEVEQALYLDGSISSLYLHKNNRNDKRFNMGPIIGWVDQADCRPK
;
A
#
# COMPACT_ATOMS: atom_id res chain seq x y z
N MET A 1 -25.05 19.30 -67.30
CA MET A 1 -25.04 19.93 -65.95
C MET A 1 -25.18 18.83 -64.89
N LYS A 2 -24.09 18.32 -64.33
CA LYS A 2 -24.10 17.48 -63.12
C LYS A 2 -22.87 17.88 -62.29
N ILE A 3 -23.11 18.58 -61.19
CA ILE A 3 -22.10 19.06 -60.24
C ILE A 3 -21.78 17.89 -59.31
N LEU A 4 -20.53 17.45 -59.32
CA LEU A 4 -20.00 16.46 -58.38
C LEU A 4 -19.55 17.21 -57.12
N VAL A 5 -20.29 17.09 -56.03
CA VAL A 5 -19.95 17.68 -54.73
C VAL A 5 -18.93 16.77 -54.04
N LEU A 6 -17.73 17.28 -53.82
CA LEU A 6 -16.65 16.62 -53.10
C LEU A 6 -16.87 16.83 -51.59
N CYS A 7 -17.34 15.81 -50.88
CA CYS A 7 -17.41 15.83 -49.41
C CYS A 7 -16.01 15.66 -48.82
N ILE A 8 -15.43 16.75 -48.32
CA ILE A 8 -14.22 16.71 -47.49
C ILE A 8 -14.65 16.28 -46.08
N VAL A 9 -14.37 15.02 -45.73
CA VAL A 9 -14.55 14.51 -44.37
C VAL A 9 -13.36 14.96 -43.54
N ASN A 10 -13.56 15.98 -42.70
CA ASN A 10 -12.59 16.40 -41.69
C ASN A 10 -12.50 15.30 -40.60
N PHE A 11 -11.45 14.48 -40.68
CA PHE A 11 -11.08 13.57 -39.59
C PHE A 11 -10.43 14.39 -38.46
N ILE A 12 -11.24 14.79 -37.47
CA ILE A 12 -10.72 15.32 -36.21
C ILE A 12 -10.16 14.13 -35.43
N ILE A 13 -8.84 13.95 -35.48
CA ILE A 13 -8.13 13.01 -34.62
C ILE A 13 -8.13 13.61 -33.22
N PHE A 14 -9.05 13.17 -32.37
CA PHE A 14 -8.94 13.39 -30.93
C PHE A 14 -7.78 12.56 -30.41
N THR A 15 -6.63 13.19 -30.20
CA THR A 15 -5.57 12.62 -29.38
C THR A 15 -6.05 12.59 -27.94
N GLN A 16 -6.59 11.45 -27.50
CA GLN A 16 -6.74 11.20 -26.08
C GLN A 16 -5.34 11.04 -25.49
N SER A 17 -4.84 12.12 -24.88
CA SER A 17 -3.68 12.04 -23.98
C SER A 17 -4.10 11.18 -22.79
N ALA A 18 -3.84 9.87 -22.87
CA ALA A 18 -3.98 8.97 -21.73
C ALA A 18 -2.86 9.32 -20.74
N LEU A 19 -3.12 10.28 -19.86
CA LEU A 19 -2.35 10.39 -18.62
C LEU A 19 -2.64 9.12 -17.84
N ALA A 20 -1.65 8.22 -17.78
CA ALA A 20 -1.71 7.01 -17.00
C ALA A 20 -1.94 7.41 -15.54
N LEU A 21 -3.18 7.27 -15.05
CA LEU A 21 -3.44 7.41 -13.62
C LEU A 21 -2.90 6.15 -12.93
N GLU A 22 -1.63 6.24 -12.54
CA GLU A 22 -0.83 5.18 -11.90
C GLU A 22 -1.41 4.68 -10.56
N TYR A 23 -2.26 5.45 -9.91
CA TYR A 23 -3.09 5.01 -8.79
C TYR A 23 -4.40 5.79 -8.76
N ARG A 24 -5.44 5.18 -8.20
CA ARG A 24 -6.75 5.84 -8.09
C ARG A 24 -7.14 6.00 -6.63
N GLN A 25 -7.32 7.24 -6.21
CA GLN A 25 -8.04 7.51 -4.98
C GLN A 25 -9.53 7.18 -5.21
N ILE A 26 -10.04 6.20 -4.47
CA ILE A 26 -11.45 5.84 -4.50
C ILE A 26 -12.15 6.68 -3.44
N ARG A 27 -13.05 7.56 -3.88
CA ARG A 27 -14.02 8.21 -2.98
C ARG A 27 -15.21 7.27 -2.85
N ASN A 28 -15.36 6.66 -1.68
CA ASN A 28 -16.57 5.90 -1.40
C ASN A 28 -17.68 6.88 -1.04
N THR A 29 -18.76 6.92 -1.82
CA THR A 29 -19.85 7.89 -1.61
C THR A 29 -20.72 7.55 -0.40
N THR A 30 -20.60 6.34 0.15
CA THR A 30 -21.38 5.85 1.29
C THR A 30 -20.60 5.79 2.60
N ASP A 31 -19.27 5.96 2.58
CA ASP A 31 -18.45 5.93 3.79
C ASP A 31 -17.25 6.87 3.62
N ASP A 32 -17.42 8.11 4.09
CA ASP A 32 -16.38 9.13 4.05
C ASP A 32 -15.29 8.92 5.12
N GLN A 33 -15.41 7.91 5.98
CA GLN A 33 -14.50 7.70 7.11
C GLN A 33 -13.16 7.10 6.69
N PHE A 34 -13.03 6.64 5.45
CA PHE A 34 -11.83 6.00 4.94
C PHE A 34 -11.30 6.70 3.70
N GLU A 35 -9.97 6.80 3.60
CA GLU A 35 -9.28 7.16 2.37
C GLU A 35 -8.67 5.91 1.77
N VAL A 36 -9.01 5.65 0.50
CA VAL A 36 -8.65 4.41 -0.22
C VAL A 36 -7.83 4.74 -1.44
N ILE A 37 -6.69 4.06 -1.58
CA ILE A 37 -5.77 4.18 -2.71
C ILE A 37 -5.67 2.81 -3.37
N GLU A 38 -6.16 2.73 -4.61
CA GLU A 38 -6.03 1.57 -5.47
C GLU A 38 -4.73 1.66 -6.27
N ILE A 39 -3.87 0.65 -6.13
CA ILE A 39 -2.66 0.42 -6.90
C ILE A 39 -2.92 -0.78 -7.84
N SER A 40 -2.94 -0.53 -9.14
CA SER A 40 -3.18 -1.57 -10.18
C SER A 40 -1.92 -1.96 -10.94
N HIS A 41 -0.97 -1.05 -11.02
CA HIS A 41 0.36 -1.25 -11.55
C HIS A 41 1.27 -1.56 -10.36
N LEU A 42 2.24 -2.46 -10.46
CA LEU A 42 3.09 -2.83 -9.32
C LEU A 42 4.56 -2.43 -9.52
N GLU A 43 4.94 -2.16 -10.76
CA GLU A 43 6.29 -1.83 -11.22
C GLU A 43 6.92 -0.60 -10.55
N GLN A 44 6.10 0.35 -10.07
CA GLN A 44 6.59 1.54 -9.37
C GLN A 44 6.36 1.49 -7.85
N LEU A 45 5.74 0.42 -7.33
CA LEU A 45 5.48 0.25 -5.90
C LEU A 45 6.76 -0.26 -5.24
N ARG A 46 7.30 0.50 -4.30
CA ARG A 46 8.58 0.20 -3.65
C ARG A 46 8.42 0.17 -2.13
N LEU A 47 9.32 -0.57 -1.49
CA LEU A 47 9.61 -0.40 -0.07
C LEU A 47 10.84 0.48 0.13
N PHE A 48 10.79 1.25 1.21
CA PHE A 48 11.88 2.10 1.67
C PHE A 48 12.10 1.85 3.16
N LEU A 49 13.33 1.53 3.55
CA LEU A 49 13.72 1.44 4.96
C LEU A 49 14.90 2.35 5.28
N LYS A 50 15.99 2.20 4.53
CA LYS A 50 17.23 2.95 4.73
C LYS A 50 17.73 3.56 3.44
N ASN A 51 18.41 4.69 3.57
CA ASN A 51 19.21 5.26 2.51
C ASN A 51 20.41 4.32 2.21
N PRO A 52 20.56 3.82 0.97
CA PRO A 52 21.59 2.84 0.64
C PRO A 52 23.01 3.41 0.66
N GLN A 53 23.19 4.73 0.62
CA GLN A 53 24.50 5.38 0.70
C GLN A 53 24.95 5.64 2.14
N THR A 54 24.02 5.94 3.05
CA THR A 54 24.34 6.35 4.44
C THR A 54 23.97 5.33 5.50
N ASP A 55 23.23 4.27 5.13
CA ASP A 55 22.62 3.28 6.03
C ASP A 55 21.70 3.89 7.11
N GLN A 56 21.28 5.15 6.94
CA GLN A 56 20.34 5.81 7.83
C GLN A 56 18.90 5.50 7.44
N TYR A 57 18.05 5.22 8.43
CA TYR A 57 16.61 5.06 8.22
C TYR A 57 15.97 6.34 7.70
N TYR A 58 15.05 6.21 6.72
CA TYR A 58 14.36 7.37 6.13
C TYR A 58 13.49 8.11 7.15
N LYS A 59 12.69 7.40 7.95
CA LYS A 59 11.80 7.94 9.00
C LYS A 59 10.65 8.83 8.54
N SER A 60 10.74 9.50 7.39
CA SER A 60 9.72 10.41 6.86
C SER A 60 9.58 10.29 5.34
N PHE A 61 8.43 10.70 4.81
CA PHE A 61 8.19 10.76 3.37
C PHE A 61 9.10 11.79 2.68
N ASP A 62 9.37 12.92 3.35
CA ASP A 62 10.25 13.97 2.82
C ASP A 62 11.67 13.44 2.57
N ASN A 63 12.21 12.64 3.51
CA ASN A 63 13.54 12.04 3.37
C ASN A 63 13.62 11.04 2.20
N ILE A 64 12.51 10.37 1.88
CA ILE A 64 12.43 9.54 0.65
C ILE A 64 12.46 10.45 -0.58
N GLN A 65 11.60 11.47 -0.62
CA GLN A 65 11.51 12.39 -1.76
C GLN A 65 12.85 13.08 -2.06
N TYR A 66 13.65 13.42 -1.05
CA TYR A 66 14.99 14.00 -1.24
C TYR A 66 16.02 13.03 -1.83
N GLN A 67 15.80 11.72 -1.69
CA GLN A 67 16.73 10.68 -2.17
C GLN A 67 16.35 10.15 -3.56
N LEU A 68 15.11 10.37 -4.00
CA LEU A 68 14.68 10.02 -5.35
C LEU A 68 15.48 10.79 -6.41
N LYS A 69 15.61 10.21 -7.61
CA LYS A 69 16.27 10.90 -8.72
C LYS A 69 15.50 12.18 -9.08
N ALA A 70 16.16 13.14 -9.71
CA ALA A 70 15.52 14.40 -10.13
C ALA A 70 14.31 14.21 -11.07
N CYS A 71 14.24 13.10 -11.79
CA CYS A 71 13.13 12.75 -12.69
C CYS A 71 12.05 11.87 -12.02
N GLU A 72 12.23 11.52 -10.75
CA GLU A 72 11.32 10.68 -9.97
C GLU A 72 10.53 11.52 -8.96
N GLN A 73 9.29 11.12 -8.71
CA GLN A 73 8.44 11.80 -7.75
C GLN A 73 7.67 10.81 -6.88
N LEU A 74 7.72 10.97 -5.56
CA LEU A 74 6.84 10.24 -4.66
C LEU A 74 5.43 10.80 -4.82
N THR A 75 4.46 9.97 -5.19
CA THR A 75 3.07 10.43 -5.40
C THR A 75 2.08 9.86 -4.39
N PHE A 76 2.38 8.66 -3.87
CA PHE A 76 1.71 8.03 -2.73
C PHE A 76 2.76 7.43 -1.79
N ALA A 77 2.56 7.54 -0.48
CA ALA A 77 3.28 6.71 0.47
C ALA A 77 2.50 6.49 1.78
N MET A 78 2.76 5.36 2.43
CA MET A 78 2.15 4.96 3.69
C MET A 78 3.17 4.18 4.52
N ASN A 79 3.12 4.29 5.85
CA ASN A 79 3.93 3.40 6.68
C ASN A 79 3.56 1.92 6.42
N GLY A 80 4.58 1.08 6.29
CA GLY A 80 4.47 -0.36 6.02
C GLY A 80 4.31 -1.18 7.30
N GLY A 81 4.96 -2.35 7.34
CA GLY A 81 4.90 -3.25 8.49
C GLY A 81 5.45 -2.67 9.79
N MET A 82 5.11 -3.32 10.91
CA MET A 82 5.55 -2.91 12.25
C MET A 82 7.07 -2.96 12.40
N PHE A 83 7.58 -2.09 13.28
CA PHE A 83 9.00 -1.92 13.52
C PHE A 83 9.32 -1.74 15.01
N HIS A 84 10.57 -2.04 15.40
CA HIS A 84 11.10 -1.83 16.74
C HIS A 84 11.45 -0.35 16.99
N SER A 85 11.69 0.07 18.24
CA SER A 85 12.07 1.46 18.55
C SER A 85 13.30 1.99 17.78
N GLY A 86 14.17 1.09 17.29
CA GLY A 86 15.30 1.39 16.42
C GLY A 86 14.99 1.46 14.91
N PHE A 87 13.71 1.48 14.51
CA PHE A 87 13.22 1.53 13.12
C PHE A 87 13.42 0.26 12.28
N SER A 88 14.03 -0.79 12.83
CA SER A 88 14.13 -2.10 12.17
C SER A 88 12.77 -2.80 12.09
N PRO A 89 12.46 -3.51 10.98
CA PRO A 89 11.22 -4.29 10.85
C PRO A 89 11.10 -5.37 11.94
N VAL A 90 9.89 -5.63 12.44
CA VAL A 90 9.64 -6.72 13.42
C VAL A 90 9.73 -8.10 12.78
N GLY A 91 9.35 -8.21 11.50
CA GLY A 91 9.36 -9.47 10.75
C GLY A 91 9.85 -9.28 9.33
N LEU A 92 9.46 -10.20 8.43
CA LEU A 92 10.00 -10.27 7.06
C LEU A 92 10.07 -8.88 6.41
N TYR A 93 11.24 -8.57 5.86
CA TYR A 93 11.45 -7.39 5.06
C TYR A 93 12.36 -7.71 3.87
N ILE A 94 11.80 -7.61 2.67
CA ILE A 94 12.51 -7.79 1.40
C ILE A 94 12.44 -6.46 0.65
N GLU A 95 13.58 -5.96 0.19
CA GLU A 95 13.68 -4.75 -0.62
C GLU A 95 14.60 -5.00 -1.81
N ASN A 96 14.10 -4.75 -3.03
CA ASN A 96 14.81 -5.02 -4.29
C ASN A 96 15.33 -6.47 -4.39
N GLY A 97 14.48 -7.44 -4.01
CA GLY A 97 14.78 -8.88 -4.02
C GLY A 97 15.75 -9.35 -2.93
N ARG A 98 16.23 -8.44 -2.06
CA ARG A 98 17.12 -8.78 -0.94
C ARG A 98 16.35 -8.85 0.36
N GLU A 99 16.45 -10.00 1.03
CA GLU A 99 15.97 -10.17 2.40
C GLU A 99 16.89 -9.43 3.38
N ASN A 100 16.36 -8.43 4.09
CA ASN A 100 17.07 -7.69 5.12
C ASN A 100 16.61 -8.05 6.55
N GLN A 101 15.44 -8.67 6.68
CA GLN A 101 14.91 -9.21 7.93
C GLN A 101 14.15 -10.51 7.63
N PRO A 102 14.38 -11.61 8.38
CA PRO A 102 13.72 -12.89 8.14
C PRO A 102 12.24 -12.87 8.55
N LEU A 103 11.49 -13.86 8.06
CA LEU A 103 10.14 -14.14 8.50
C LEU A 103 10.12 -14.38 10.02
N ASN A 104 9.22 -13.69 10.73
CA ASN A 104 9.06 -13.82 12.16
C ASN A 104 7.84 -14.72 12.45
N GLU A 105 8.09 -15.89 13.04
CA GLU A 105 7.09 -16.88 13.45
C GLU A 105 6.88 -16.90 14.97
N ASP A 106 7.49 -15.97 15.69
CA ASP A 106 7.43 -15.93 17.15
C ASP A 106 6.02 -15.64 17.64
N LYS A 107 5.78 -16.03 18.90
CA LYS A 107 4.57 -15.66 19.64
C LYS A 107 4.93 -14.58 20.65
N GLY A 108 4.04 -13.64 20.85
CA GLY A 108 4.29 -12.51 21.73
C GLY A 108 3.06 -11.67 22.00
N TRP A 109 3.30 -10.47 22.51
CA TRP A 109 2.27 -9.52 22.88
C TRP A 109 2.20 -8.34 21.92
N GLY A 110 0.99 -7.84 21.69
CA GLY A 110 0.75 -6.70 20.80
C GLY A 110 0.23 -7.11 19.43
N ASN A 111 -0.08 -6.11 18.61
CA ASN A 111 -0.83 -6.31 17.37
C ASN A 111 -0.11 -7.24 16.37
N PHE A 112 1.24 -7.17 16.27
CA PHE A 112 2.01 -8.03 15.38
C PHE A 112 1.79 -9.51 15.65
N PHE A 113 1.59 -9.88 16.93
CA PHE A 113 1.43 -11.26 17.37
C PHE A 113 -0.03 -11.70 17.50
N LEU A 114 -0.98 -10.82 17.17
CA LEU A 114 -2.39 -11.19 17.07
C LEU A 114 -2.61 -12.01 15.80
N GLN A 115 -2.81 -13.32 15.98
CA GLN A 115 -2.81 -14.28 14.88
C GLN A 115 -4.15 -14.35 14.10
N PRO A 116 -4.13 -14.79 12.82
CA PRO A 116 -2.92 -14.88 12.02
C PRO A 116 -2.38 -13.49 11.71
N ASN A 117 -1.06 -13.31 11.79
CA ASN A 117 -0.37 -12.20 11.14
C ASN A 117 -0.02 -12.61 9.69
N GLY A 118 0.60 -11.72 8.91
CA GLY A 118 0.79 -12.01 7.50
C GLY A 118 1.80 -11.14 6.79
N VAL A 119 1.99 -11.46 5.51
CA VAL A 119 2.97 -10.84 4.63
C VAL A 119 2.24 -10.24 3.43
N LEU A 120 2.47 -8.96 3.18
CA LEU A 120 2.29 -8.37 1.86
C LEU A 120 3.60 -8.58 1.10
N ALA A 121 3.55 -9.19 -0.08
CA ALA A 121 4.69 -9.38 -0.96
C ALA A 121 4.32 -9.14 -2.42
N TRP A 122 5.20 -8.55 -3.22
CA TRP A 122 4.95 -8.28 -4.63
C TRP A 122 6.22 -8.23 -5.48
N ASN A 123 6.01 -8.34 -6.79
CA ASN A 123 6.97 -8.01 -7.83
C ASN A 123 6.26 -7.18 -8.92
N ASP A 124 6.92 -6.93 -10.05
CA ASP A 124 6.36 -6.18 -11.19
C ASP A 124 5.01 -6.72 -11.73
N LYS A 125 4.74 -8.02 -11.57
CA LYS A 125 3.59 -8.71 -12.18
C LYS A 125 2.48 -9.01 -11.20
N GLN A 126 2.82 -9.40 -9.98
CA GLN A 126 1.83 -9.88 -9.02
C GLN A 126 2.11 -9.47 -7.59
N ALA A 127 1.03 -9.25 -6.85
CA ALA A 127 1.04 -9.06 -5.42
C ALA A 127 0.28 -10.20 -4.73
N VAL A 128 0.69 -10.52 -3.50
CA VAL A 128 0.00 -11.44 -2.62
C VAL A 128 -0.07 -10.88 -1.21
N ILE A 129 -1.18 -11.16 -0.53
CA ILE A 129 -1.30 -11.01 0.91
C ILE A 129 -1.63 -12.38 1.46
N LEU A 130 -0.78 -12.91 2.32
CA LEU A 130 -0.91 -14.27 2.87
C LEU A 130 -0.70 -14.25 4.38
N THR A 131 -1.34 -15.18 5.08
CA THR A 131 -0.94 -15.49 6.46
C THR A 131 0.52 -15.92 6.50
N THR A 132 1.17 -15.78 7.65
CA THR A 132 2.58 -16.19 7.80
C THR A 132 2.79 -17.67 7.45
N GLU A 133 1.89 -18.57 7.86
CA GLU A 133 2.00 -19.99 7.49
C GLU A 133 1.83 -20.21 5.98
N GLN A 134 0.87 -19.53 5.33
CA GLN A 134 0.67 -19.64 3.89
C GLN A 134 1.85 -19.08 3.09
N TYR A 135 2.44 -17.97 3.54
CA TYR A 135 3.60 -17.37 2.89
C TYR A 135 4.81 -18.31 2.95
N LYS A 136 5.08 -18.88 4.13
CA LYS A 136 6.16 -19.86 4.34
C LYS A 136 6.04 -21.09 3.42
N ALA A 137 4.81 -21.54 3.15
CA ALA A 137 4.56 -22.69 2.29
C ALA A 137 4.56 -22.35 0.78
N LYS A 138 4.56 -21.07 0.41
CA LYS A 138 4.43 -20.63 -0.99
C LYS A 138 5.80 -20.47 -1.64
N VAL A 139 5.93 -20.98 -2.87
CA VAL A 139 7.03 -20.60 -3.76
C VAL A 139 6.67 -19.28 -4.46
N PHE A 140 7.18 -18.17 -3.94
CA PHE A 140 7.04 -16.84 -4.54
C PHE A 140 8.38 -16.09 -4.43
N GLN A 141 8.78 -15.43 -5.51
CA GLN A 141 9.99 -14.59 -5.55
C GLN A 141 9.54 -13.12 -5.62
N PRO A 142 9.42 -12.45 -4.47
CA PRO A 142 9.08 -11.04 -4.43
C PRO A 142 10.31 -10.15 -4.65
N ASP A 143 10.10 -9.01 -5.28
CA ASP A 143 11.04 -7.89 -5.22
C ASP A 143 10.90 -7.14 -3.89
N TYR A 144 9.69 -7.15 -3.31
CA TYR A 144 9.37 -6.45 -2.09
C TYR A 144 8.46 -7.29 -1.19
N ALA A 145 8.74 -7.30 0.11
CA ALA A 145 7.86 -7.93 1.09
C ALA A 145 7.94 -7.21 2.44
N THR A 146 6.81 -7.11 3.13
CA THR A 146 6.74 -6.62 4.50
C THR A 146 5.75 -7.45 5.30
N GLN A 147 6.21 -7.96 6.45
CA GLN A 147 5.36 -8.68 7.41
C GLN A 147 4.75 -7.70 8.41
N SER A 148 3.48 -7.94 8.74
CA SER A 148 2.80 -7.23 9.81
C SER A 148 1.65 -8.06 10.37
N GLY A 149 0.86 -7.51 11.27
CA GLY A 149 -0.30 -8.20 11.82
C GLY A 149 -1.18 -7.30 12.67
N PRO A 150 -2.46 -7.67 12.86
CA PRO A 150 -3.10 -8.90 12.40
C PRO A 150 -3.51 -8.89 10.91
N MET A 151 -3.78 -10.06 10.34
CA MET A 151 -4.64 -10.17 9.16
C MET A 151 -6.04 -9.63 9.51
N LEU A 152 -6.58 -8.77 8.65
CA LEU A 152 -7.89 -8.15 8.81
C LEU A 152 -9.00 -9.00 8.20
N VAL A 153 -8.77 -9.48 6.99
CA VAL A 153 -9.68 -10.33 6.21
C VAL A 153 -8.89 -11.52 5.69
N ILE A 154 -9.43 -12.72 5.88
CA ILE A 154 -8.86 -13.98 5.39
C ILE A 154 -9.91 -14.71 4.56
N ASN A 155 -9.64 -14.93 3.27
CA ASN A 155 -10.58 -15.57 2.33
C ASN A 155 -11.97 -14.91 2.36
N GLY A 156 -12.01 -13.57 2.32
CA GLY A 156 -13.25 -12.79 2.40
C GLY A 156 -13.95 -12.78 3.78
N LYS A 157 -13.35 -13.35 4.84
CA LYS A 157 -13.91 -13.37 6.20
C LYS A 157 -13.09 -12.51 7.15
N ILE A 158 -13.77 -11.71 7.99
CA ILE A 158 -13.10 -10.94 9.06
C ILE A 158 -12.38 -11.89 10.03
N ASN A 159 -11.21 -11.49 10.51
CA ASN A 159 -10.49 -12.21 11.55
C ASN A 159 -11.38 -12.43 12.79
N PRO A 160 -11.60 -13.69 13.22
CA PRO A 160 -12.56 -14.03 14.28
C PRO A 160 -12.18 -13.47 15.66
N LEU A 161 -10.93 -13.04 15.86
CA LEU A 161 -10.49 -12.44 17.12
C LEU A 161 -10.97 -11.00 17.31
N PHE A 162 -11.55 -10.37 16.29
CA PHE A 162 -11.98 -8.97 16.38
C PHE A 162 -13.37 -8.85 17.01
N LEU A 163 -13.41 -8.14 18.14
CA LEU A 163 -14.65 -7.83 18.84
C LEU A 163 -15.31 -6.59 18.23
N ALA A 164 -16.57 -6.72 17.82
CA ALA A 164 -17.35 -5.62 17.23
C ALA A 164 -17.49 -4.41 18.16
N ASN A 165 -17.61 -4.66 19.46
CA ASN A 165 -17.76 -3.66 20.52
C ASN A 165 -16.46 -3.32 21.25
N SER A 166 -15.28 -3.63 20.68
CA SER A 166 -13.99 -3.25 21.28
C SER A 166 -13.88 -1.72 21.44
N ASP A 167 -13.38 -1.30 22.60
CA ASP A 167 -13.05 0.07 22.98
C ASP A 167 -11.70 0.55 22.41
N SER A 168 -10.85 -0.37 21.93
CA SER A 168 -9.55 -0.09 21.32
C SER A 168 -9.72 0.54 19.94
N LYS A 169 -10.01 1.85 19.94
CA LYS A 169 -10.15 2.66 18.73
C LYS A 169 -8.87 3.41 18.43
N LYS A 170 -8.36 3.35 17.20
CA LYS A 170 -7.16 4.07 16.72
C LYS A 170 -7.36 4.56 15.28
N ILE A 171 -6.52 5.48 14.82
CA ILE A 171 -6.35 5.69 13.37
C ILE A 171 -5.58 4.48 12.83
N ARG A 172 -6.18 3.75 11.89
CA ARG A 172 -5.67 2.47 11.39
C ARG A 172 -5.37 2.59 9.91
N ASN A 173 -4.30 1.95 9.50
CA ASN A 173 -3.99 1.71 8.11
C ASN A 173 -3.85 0.21 7.82
N GLY A 174 -4.03 -0.15 6.56
CA GLY A 174 -4.03 -1.52 6.11
C GLY A 174 -4.01 -1.59 4.60
N VAL A 175 -3.79 -2.80 4.09
CA VAL A 175 -3.75 -3.10 2.67
C VAL A 175 -4.62 -4.32 2.40
N GLY A 176 -5.49 -4.23 1.42
CA GLY A 176 -6.30 -5.34 0.90
C GLY A 176 -5.88 -5.71 -0.51
N ILE A 177 -6.27 -6.90 -0.97
CA ILE A 177 -6.02 -7.34 -2.34
C ILE A 177 -7.27 -7.96 -2.97
N LYS A 178 -7.53 -7.60 -4.24
CA LYS A 178 -8.58 -8.19 -5.07
C LYS A 178 -8.11 -8.17 -6.53
N ASN A 179 -8.18 -9.31 -7.22
CA ASN A 179 -7.80 -9.39 -8.64
C ASN A 179 -6.42 -8.77 -8.96
N ASN A 180 -5.40 -9.11 -8.16
CA ASN A 180 -4.04 -8.57 -8.29
C ASN A 180 -3.89 -7.04 -8.07
N LYS A 181 -4.93 -6.37 -7.59
CA LYS A 181 -4.88 -4.94 -7.23
C LYS A 181 -4.77 -4.77 -5.73
N LEU A 182 -3.92 -3.85 -5.30
CA LEU A 182 -3.76 -3.51 -3.89
C LEU A 182 -4.63 -2.30 -3.54
N TYR A 183 -5.26 -2.36 -2.35
CA TYR A 183 -6.11 -1.31 -1.81
C TYR A 183 -5.53 -0.86 -0.47
N PHE A 184 -4.76 0.22 -0.48
CA PHE A 184 -4.27 0.84 0.74
C PHE A 184 -5.36 1.70 1.33
N VAL A 185 -5.63 1.51 2.62
CA VAL A 185 -6.71 2.20 3.33
C VAL A 185 -6.16 2.82 4.59
N ILE A 186 -6.57 4.05 4.87
CA ILE A 186 -6.40 4.69 6.18
C ILE A 186 -7.74 5.25 6.67
N SER A 187 -8.03 5.05 7.96
CA SER A 187 -9.20 5.64 8.60
C SER A 187 -8.95 7.12 8.94
N LYS A 188 -9.91 8.01 8.65
CA LYS A 188 -9.88 9.41 9.07
C LYS A 188 -10.22 9.59 10.55
N ASN A 189 -11.09 8.73 11.08
CA ASN A 189 -11.52 8.70 12.47
C ASN A 189 -11.02 7.45 13.19
N ARG A 190 -11.04 7.47 14.54
CA ARG A 190 -10.58 6.32 15.35
C ARG A 190 -11.60 5.18 15.26
N VAL A 191 -11.17 4.04 14.75
CA VAL A 191 -11.99 2.83 14.59
C VAL A 191 -11.36 1.64 15.31
N ASN A 192 -12.17 0.66 15.70
CA ASN A 192 -11.66 -0.62 16.20
C ASN A 192 -11.31 -1.56 15.03
N PHE A 193 -10.65 -2.68 15.33
CA PHE A 193 -10.24 -3.63 14.28
C PHE A 193 -11.42 -4.23 13.52
N TYR A 194 -12.54 -4.50 14.20
CA TYR A 194 -13.71 -5.08 13.55
C TYR A 194 -14.33 -4.13 12.52
N SER A 195 -14.57 -2.87 12.87
CA SER A 195 -15.08 -1.86 11.93
C SER A 195 -14.11 -1.64 10.77
N PHE A 196 -12.81 -1.65 11.03
CA PHE A 196 -11.81 -1.50 9.97
C PHE A 196 -11.79 -2.69 9.00
N ALA A 197 -11.80 -3.91 9.53
CA ALA A 197 -11.87 -5.14 8.72
C ALA A 197 -13.20 -5.26 7.96
N GLN A 198 -14.31 -4.81 8.55
CA GLN A 198 -15.60 -4.79 7.91
C GLN A 198 -15.62 -3.89 6.68
N PHE A 199 -14.92 -2.74 6.70
CA PHE A 199 -14.79 -1.90 5.52
C PHE A 199 -14.09 -2.64 4.37
N PHE A 200 -12.95 -3.30 4.64
CA PHE A 200 -12.30 -4.15 3.64
C PHE A 200 -13.22 -5.25 3.11
N GLN A 201 -13.92 -5.96 4.01
CA GLN A 201 -14.77 -7.09 3.64
C GLN A 201 -15.99 -6.65 2.82
N LYS A 202 -16.73 -5.63 3.26
CA LYS A 202 -18.05 -5.30 2.71
C LYS A 202 -17.99 -4.23 1.64
N ASN A 203 -17.10 -3.24 1.79
CA ASN A 203 -17.06 -2.09 0.89
C ASN A 203 -16.05 -2.30 -0.25
N LEU A 204 -14.94 -2.99 0.01
CA LEU A 204 -13.94 -3.31 -1.00
C LEU A 204 -14.04 -4.75 -1.51
N GLU A 205 -14.66 -5.64 -0.73
CA GLU A 205 -14.83 -7.08 -1.06
C GLU A 205 -13.50 -7.72 -1.44
N VAL A 206 -12.45 -7.41 -0.67
CA VAL A 206 -11.12 -7.96 -0.88
C VAL A 206 -11.02 -9.41 -0.41
N GLU A 207 -10.16 -10.17 -1.07
CA GLU A 207 -9.92 -11.59 -0.78
C GLU A 207 -9.13 -11.75 0.52
N GLN A 208 -8.13 -10.89 0.70
CA GLN A 208 -7.23 -10.84 1.86
C GLN A 208 -7.02 -9.38 2.23
N ALA A 209 -6.84 -9.10 3.53
CA ALA A 209 -6.40 -7.81 4.00
C ALA A 209 -5.48 -7.94 5.20
N LEU A 210 -4.48 -7.08 5.27
CA LEU A 210 -3.43 -7.06 6.29
C LEU A 210 -3.40 -5.69 6.96
N TYR A 211 -3.34 -5.68 8.29
CA TYR A 211 -3.06 -4.46 9.04
C TYR A 211 -1.58 -4.12 8.97
N LEU A 212 -1.26 -2.85 8.73
CA LEU A 212 0.12 -2.37 8.66
C LEU A 212 0.58 -1.94 10.05
N ASP A 213 0.64 -0.64 10.36
CA ASP A 213 0.98 -0.14 11.69
C ASP A 213 0.14 1.07 12.08
N GLY A 214 -0.73 0.88 13.07
CA GLY A 214 -1.69 1.90 13.50
C GLY A 214 -1.51 2.50 14.88
N SER A 215 -0.33 2.42 15.49
CA SER A 215 0.04 3.48 16.43
C SER A 215 0.54 4.74 15.70
N ILE A 216 0.93 4.60 14.44
CA ILE A 216 1.60 5.63 13.64
C ILE A 216 0.83 6.04 12.39
N SER A 217 0.07 5.14 11.72
CA SER A 217 -0.83 5.39 10.57
C SER A 217 -0.68 6.78 9.92
N SER A 218 0.19 6.88 8.92
CA SER A 218 0.52 8.11 8.21
C SER A 218 0.38 7.91 6.69
N LEU A 219 -0.10 8.94 6.00
CA LEU A 219 -0.29 8.94 4.56
C LEU A 219 0.35 10.18 3.93
N TYR A 220 1.00 9.96 2.80
CA TYR A 220 1.41 10.96 1.83
C TYR A 220 0.59 10.78 0.56
N LEU A 221 0.02 11.89 0.06
CA LEU A 221 -0.63 11.96 -1.24
C LEU A 221 -0.32 13.29 -1.89
N HIS A 222 0.44 13.24 -2.99
CA HIS A 222 0.80 14.43 -3.74
C HIS A 222 -0.43 15.18 -4.27
N LYS A 223 -1.37 14.46 -4.89
CA LYS A 223 -2.57 15.01 -5.53
C LYS A 223 -3.43 15.93 -4.63
N ASN A 224 -3.45 15.66 -3.33
CA ASN A 224 -4.27 16.42 -2.37
C ASN A 224 -3.40 17.25 -1.40
N ASN A 225 -2.10 17.40 -1.67
CA ASN A 225 -1.13 18.05 -0.78
C ASN A 225 -1.15 17.49 0.67
N ARG A 226 -1.42 16.18 0.83
CA ARG A 226 -1.38 15.53 2.14
C ARG A 226 0.02 15.00 2.41
N ASN A 227 0.56 15.36 3.56
CA ASN A 227 1.85 14.87 4.05
C ASN A 227 1.80 14.79 5.58
N ASP A 228 1.48 13.61 6.11
CA ASP A 228 1.42 13.39 7.56
C ASP A 228 2.84 13.32 8.15
N LYS A 229 3.14 14.15 9.16
CA LYS A 229 4.49 14.31 9.74
C LYS A 229 4.58 14.03 11.24
N ARG A 230 3.55 13.37 11.80
CA ARG A 230 3.43 13.23 13.26
C ARG A 230 4.45 12.27 13.87
N PHE A 231 4.95 11.32 13.10
CA PHE A 231 5.75 10.21 13.61
C PHE A 231 6.95 9.92 12.71
N ASN A 232 8.02 9.43 13.32
CA ASN A 232 9.10 8.76 12.60
C ASN A 232 8.68 7.31 12.34
N MET A 233 8.92 6.82 11.13
CA MET A 233 8.46 5.51 10.64
C MET A 233 9.63 4.56 10.36
N GLY A 234 9.40 3.25 10.51
CA GLY A 234 10.31 2.21 10.02
C GLY A 234 10.09 1.96 8.52
N PRO A 235 9.62 0.76 8.11
CA PRO A 235 9.21 0.49 6.74
C PRO A 235 8.21 1.52 6.19
N ILE A 236 8.44 1.99 4.96
CA ILE A 236 7.51 2.83 4.22
C ILE A 236 7.26 2.18 2.87
N ILE A 237 6.00 2.09 2.47
CA ILE A 237 5.57 1.69 1.13
C ILE A 237 5.29 2.96 0.34
N GLY A 238 5.80 3.07 -0.88
CA GLY A 238 5.59 4.24 -1.71
C GLY A 238 5.45 3.91 -3.19
N TRP A 239 4.65 4.71 -3.88
CA TRP A 239 4.53 4.70 -5.33
C TRP A 239 5.32 5.87 -5.90
N VAL A 240 6.27 5.58 -6.78
CA VAL A 240 7.19 6.57 -7.37
C VAL A 240 6.85 6.77 -8.84
N ASP A 241 6.35 7.93 -9.20
CA ASP A 241 6.19 8.29 -10.62
C ASP A 241 7.58 8.47 -11.27
N GLN A 242 7.71 7.94 -12.49
CA GLN A 242 8.92 8.01 -13.32
C GLN A 242 8.64 8.54 -14.73
N ALA A 243 7.49 9.18 -14.97
CA ALA A 243 7.12 9.70 -16.28
C ALA A 243 8.22 10.59 -16.89
N ASP A 244 8.89 11.39 -16.06
CA ASP A 244 9.97 12.29 -16.47
C ASP A 244 11.34 11.61 -16.62
N CYS A 245 11.49 10.34 -16.25
CA CYS A 245 12.74 9.59 -16.38
C CYS A 245 12.94 8.93 -17.75
N ARG A 246 11.90 8.87 -18.58
CA ARG A 246 12.01 8.27 -19.92
C ARG A 246 12.70 9.27 -20.86
N PRO A 247 13.76 8.87 -21.58
CA PRO A 247 14.33 9.73 -22.61
C PRO A 247 13.25 10.08 -23.63
N LYS A 248 13.13 11.38 -23.94
CA LYS A 248 12.24 11.90 -25.00
C LYS A 248 12.71 11.45 -26.38
#